data_AF-A0A061JMA0-F1
#
_entry.id   AF-A0A061JMA0-F1
#
_cell.length_a   1.000
_cell.length_b   1.000
_cell.length_c   1.000
_cell.angle_alpha   90.00
_cell.angle_beta   90.00
_cell.angle_gamma   90.00
#
_symmetry.space_group_name_H-M   'P 1'
#
loop_
_entity.id
_entity.type
_entity.pdbx_description
1 polymer ?
#
loop_
_entity_poly.entity_id
_entity_poly.type
_entity_poly.pdbx_seq_one_letter_code
_entity_poly.pdbx_strand_id
1 'polypeptide(L)'
;MGEPLPEAIDDEARYVQVPDARDLDLGTALVFDFAARHMPGDYDEVRQIFRKRGAYGRFRSLVERNGQLQAWYDFQKEATAKALRDWAAENDLEVTD
;
A
#
# COMPACT_ATOMS: atom_id res chain seq x y z
N MET A 1 5.15 21.48 15.19
CA MET A 1 4.85 21.07 16.58
C MET A 1 3.86 19.93 16.45
N GLY A 2 4.31 18.68 16.65
CA GLY A 2 3.42 17.51 16.61
C GLY A 2 2.58 17.44 17.88
N GLU A 3 1.40 16.82 17.79
CA GLU A 3 0.53 16.59 18.93
C GLU A 3 1.26 15.79 20.02
N PRO A 4 1.08 16.12 21.30
CA PRO A 4 1.70 15.38 22.38
C PRO A 4 1.20 13.93 22.36
N LEU A 5 2.13 12.99 22.45
CA LEU A 5 1.80 11.56 22.48
C LEU A 5 0.92 11.30 23.72
N PRO A 6 -0.15 10.48 23.59
CA PRO A 6 -1.02 10.14 24.71
C PRO A 6 -0.23 9.49 25.85
N GLU A 7 -0.58 9.80 27.10
CA GLU A 7 0.12 9.30 28.30
C GLU A 7 0.13 7.76 28.43
N ALA A 8 -0.72 7.06 27.68
CA ALA A 8 -0.84 5.61 27.68
C ALA A 8 -0.21 4.93 26.46
N ILE A 9 0.68 5.60 25.72
CA ILE A 9 1.25 5.03 24.47
C ILE A 9 2.00 3.70 24.68
N ASP A 10 2.46 3.42 25.90
CA ASP A 10 3.12 2.17 26.29
C ASP A 10 2.12 1.09 26.77
N ASP A 11 0.82 1.39 26.79
CA ASP A 11 -0.24 0.48 27.23
C ASP A 11 -0.73 -0.35 26.03
N GLU A 12 -0.07 -1.49 25.79
CA GLU A 12 -0.37 -2.42 24.68
C GLU A 12 -1.82 -2.94 24.70
N ALA A 13 -2.54 -2.82 25.82
CA ALA A 13 -3.96 -3.16 25.93
C ALA A 13 -4.89 -2.10 25.29
N ARG A 14 -4.36 -0.90 24.99
CA ARG A 14 -5.13 0.26 24.51
C ARG A 14 -4.83 0.61 23.06
N TYR A 15 -3.74 0.09 22.50
CA TYR A 15 -3.29 0.37 21.14
C TYR A 15 -2.93 -0.94 20.42
N VAL A 16 -3.55 -1.16 19.26
CA VAL A 16 -3.13 -2.25 18.36
C VAL A 16 -2.12 -1.68 17.38
N GLN A 17 -0.97 -2.34 17.24
CA GLN A 17 0.01 -1.96 16.23
C GLN A 17 -0.57 -2.21 14.83
N VAL A 18 -0.60 -1.15 14.00
CA VAL A 18 -0.94 -1.28 12.59
C VAL A 18 0.15 -2.14 11.92
N PRO A 19 -0.22 -3.20 11.17
CA PRO A 19 0.73 -4.05 10.47
C PRO A 19 1.54 -3.25 9.45
N ASP A 20 2.71 -3.76 9.09
CA ASP A 20 3.52 -3.08 8.08
C ASP A 20 2.90 -3.24 6.68
N ALA A 21 3.31 -2.39 5.73
CA ALA A 21 2.75 -2.39 4.38
C ALA A 21 2.88 -3.74 3.64
N ARG A 22 3.76 -4.64 4.09
CA ARG A 22 3.84 -6.02 3.56
C ARG A 22 2.74 -6.91 4.13
N ASP A 23 2.44 -6.79 5.41
CA ASP A 23 1.39 -7.56 6.07
C ASP A 23 -0.01 -7.16 5.56
N LEU A 24 -0.16 -5.93 5.08
CA LEU A 24 -1.37 -5.42 4.43
C LEU A 24 -1.40 -5.65 2.90
N ASP A 25 -0.45 -6.41 2.34
CA ASP A 25 -0.28 -6.63 0.89
C ASP A 25 -0.06 -5.34 0.05
N LEU A 26 0.19 -4.20 0.69
CA LEU A 26 0.43 -2.88 0.08
C LEU A 26 1.85 -2.68 -0.47
N GLY A 27 2.67 -3.73 -0.45
CA GLY A 27 4.03 -3.73 -0.97
C GLY A 27 4.12 -4.12 -2.44
N THR A 28 4.89 -5.18 -2.72
CA THR A 28 5.12 -5.65 -4.10
C THR A 28 3.90 -6.38 -4.69
N ALA A 29 3.05 -6.98 -3.85
CA ALA A 29 1.81 -7.62 -4.28
C ALA A 29 0.87 -6.62 -4.96
N LEU A 30 0.64 -5.46 -4.34
CA LEU A 30 -0.14 -4.36 -4.91
C LEU A 30 0.37 -3.91 -6.29
N VAL A 31 1.69 -3.82 -6.45
CA VAL A 31 2.30 -3.41 -7.72
C VAL A 31 2.01 -4.42 -8.82
N PHE A 32 2.11 -5.73 -8.53
CA PHE A 32 1.80 -6.75 -9.51
C PHE A 32 0.31 -6.83 -9.83
N ASP A 33 -0.56 -6.66 -8.85
CA ASP A 33 -2.01 -6.61 -9.09
C ASP A 33 -2.39 -5.43 -9.99
N PHE A 34 -1.84 -4.24 -9.70
CA PHE A 34 -2.00 -3.09 -10.58
C PHE A 34 -1.50 -3.36 -12.00
N ALA A 35 -0.27 -3.88 -12.14
CA ALA A 35 0.32 -4.16 -13.44
C ALA A 35 -0.51 -5.18 -14.23
N ALA A 36 -1.03 -6.22 -13.59
CA ALA A 36 -1.87 -7.22 -14.24
C ALA A 36 -3.19 -6.62 -14.77
N ARG A 37 -3.77 -5.65 -14.06
CA ARG A 37 -5.06 -5.04 -14.41
C ARG A 37 -4.94 -3.87 -15.39
N HIS A 38 -3.98 -2.99 -15.18
CA HIS A 38 -3.87 -1.72 -15.90
C HIS A 38 -2.79 -1.72 -16.97
N MET A 39 -1.81 -2.62 -16.87
CA MET A 39 -0.63 -2.66 -17.75
C MET A 39 -0.24 -4.09 -18.13
N PRO A 40 -1.18 -4.94 -18.61
CA PRO A 40 -0.89 -6.36 -18.86
C PRO A 40 0.23 -6.57 -19.89
N GLY A 41 0.39 -5.65 -20.84
CA GLY A 41 1.47 -5.69 -21.83
C GLY A 41 2.87 -5.42 -21.24
N ASP A 42 2.95 -4.69 -20.12
CA ASP A 42 4.20 -4.38 -19.42
C ASP A 42 4.43 -5.26 -18.18
N TYR A 43 3.54 -6.22 -17.91
CA TYR A 43 3.59 -7.03 -16.69
C TYR A 43 4.95 -7.74 -16.51
N ASP A 44 5.49 -8.31 -17.59
CA ASP A 44 6.80 -8.96 -17.55
C ASP A 44 7.94 -7.96 -17.28
N GLU A 45 7.86 -6.73 -17.81
CA GLU A 45 8.82 -5.67 -17.50
C GLU A 45 8.75 -5.29 -16.02
N VAL A 46 7.53 -5.15 -15.46
CA VAL A 46 7.32 -4.91 -14.03
C VAL A 46 7.94 -6.04 -13.20
N ARG A 47 7.75 -7.31 -13.58
CA ARG A 47 8.41 -8.44 -12.90
C ARG A 47 9.93 -8.32 -12.94
N GLN A 48 10.53 -7.96 -14.07
CA GLN A 48 11.98 -7.76 -14.14
C GLN A 48 12.44 -6.57 -13.31
N ILE A 49 11.64 -5.50 -13.23
CA ILE A 49 11.96 -4.32 -12.43
C ILE A 49 12.16 -4.67 -10.96
N PHE A 50 11.25 -5.48 -10.41
CA PHE A 50 11.22 -5.88 -8.99
C PHE A 50 12.24 -6.96 -8.61
N ARG A 51 12.98 -7.51 -9.57
CA ARG A 51 14.14 -8.39 -9.30
C ARG A 51 15.42 -7.63 -8.94
N LYS A 52 15.43 -6.31 -9.09
CA LYS A 52 16.62 -5.45 -8.90
C LYS A 52 16.34 -4.36 -7.85
N ARG A 53 17.40 -3.85 -7.20
CA ARG A 53 17.31 -2.71 -6.27
C ARG A 53 16.76 -1.46 -6.96
N GLY A 54 16.07 -0.59 -6.22
CA GLY A 54 15.44 0.62 -6.76
C GLY A 54 14.23 0.34 -7.67
N ALA A 55 13.50 -0.74 -7.40
CA ALA A 55 12.36 -1.17 -8.20
C ALA A 55 11.23 -0.12 -8.24
N TYR A 56 10.89 0.47 -7.08
CA TYR A 56 9.80 1.44 -6.99
C TYR A 56 10.01 2.70 -7.83
N GLY A 57 11.24 3.23 -7.88
CA GLY A 57 11.56 4.38 -8.74
C GLY A 57 11.38 4.03 -10.23
N ARG A 58 11.90 2.88 -10.65
CA ARG A 58 11.78 2.41 -12.04
C ARG A 58 10.34 2.08 -12.44
N PHE A 59 9.58 1.48 -11.53
CA PHE A 59 8.15 1.22 -11.71
C PHE A 59 7.38 2.52 -11.89
N ARG A 60 7.60 3.51 -11.01
CA ARG A 60 6.94 4.81 -11.14
C ARG A 60 7.23 5.48 -12.49
N SER A 61 8.48 5.44 -12.96
CA SER A 61 8.83 5.96 -14.28
C SER A 61 8.15 5.21 -15.44
N LEU A 62 7.96 3.89 -15.31
CA LEU A 62 7.23 3.09 -16.30
C LEU A 62 5.73 3.45 -16.31
N VAL A 63 5.12 3.54 -15.13
CA VAL A 63 3.71 3.94 -14.97
C VAL A 63 3.46 5.34 -15.53
N GLU A 64 4.35 6.30 -15.23
CA GLU A 64 4.27 7.68 -15.72
C GLU A 64 4.39 7.75 -17.25
N ARG A 65 5.36 7.04 -17.83
CA ARG A 65 5.51 6.93 -19.29
C ARG A 65 4.27 6.36 -19.99
N ASN A 66 3.55 5.45 -19.33
CA ASN A 66 2.32 4.86 -19.84
C ASN A 66 1.06 5.70 -19.53
N GLY A 67 1.22 6.88 -18.94
CA GLY A 67 0.09 7.76 -18.59
C GLY A 67 -0.81 7.20 -17.48
N GLN A 68 -0.35 6.18 -16.75
CA GLN A 68 -1.12 5.47 -15.73
C GLN A 68 -0.85 5.99 -14.31
N LEU A 69 -0.16 7.13 -14.16
CA LEU A 69 0.26 7.64 -12.86
C LEU A 69 -0.92 7.96 -11.94
N GLN A 70 -1.97 8.56 -12.48
CA GLN A 70 -3.19 8.84 -11.71
C GLN A 70 -3.90 7.54 -11.30
N ALA A 71 -4.07 6.61 -12.26
CA ALA A 71 -4.66 5.30 -11.98
C ALA A 71 -3.90 4.53 -10.89
N TRP A 72 -2.56 4.63 -10.87
CA TRP A 72 -1.75 4.05 -9.80
C TRP A 72 -2.05 4.67 -8.43
N TYR A 73 -2.18 6.00 -8.34
CA TYR A 73 -2.51 6.66 -7.08
C TYR A 73 -3.91 6.31 -6.58
N ASP A 74 -4.90 6.26 -7.46
CA ASP A 74 -6.27 5.92 -7.11
C ASP A 74 -6.34 4.45 -6.65
N PHE A 75 -5.70 3.54 -7.40
CA PHE A 75 -5.61 2.13 -7.05
C PHE A 75 -4.93 1.90 -5.71
N GLN A 76 -3.80 2.59 -5.46
CA GLN A 76 -3.09 2.49 -4.20
C GLN A 76 -3.95 3.01 -3.04
N LYS A 77 -4.66 4.12 -3.23
CA LYS A 77 -5.53 4.70 -2.21
C LYS A 77 -6.68 3.75 -1.86
N GLU A 78 -7.34 3.19 -2.86
CA GLU A 78 -8.45 2.25 -2.66
C GLU A 78 -8.00 0.97 -1.96
N ALA A 79 -6.88 0.37 -2.41
CA ALA A 79 -6.34 -0.82 -1.80
C ALA A 79 -5.89 -0.57 -0.35
N THR A 80 -5.27 0.59 -0.08
CA THR A 80 -4.88 0.98 1.29
C THR A 80 -6.09 1.13 2.19
N ALA A 81 -7.11 1.84 1.71
CA ALA A 81 -8.34 2.04 2.48
C ALA A 81 -9.10 0.72 2.72
N LYS A 82 -9.05 -0.21 1.76
CA LYS A 82 -9.62 -1.55 1.94
C LYS A 82 -8.83 -2.36 2.97
N ALA A 83 -7.51 -2.46 2.82
CA ALA A 83 -6.67 -3.24 3.72
C ALA A 83 -6.76 -2.74 5.18
N LEU A 84 -6.81 -1.43 5.38
CA LEU A 84 -7.00 -0.84 6.71
C LEU A 84 -8.37 -1.16 7.32
N ARG A 85 -9.45 -1.15 6.52
CA ARG A 85 -10.79 -1.51 7.00
C ARG A 85 -10.91 -3.00 7.30
N ASP A 86 -10.34 -3.86 6.46
CA ASP A 86 -10.32 -5.30 6.70
C ASP A 86 -9.55 -5.61 7.98
N TRP A 87 -8.35 -5.03 8.14
CA TRP A 87 -7.57 -5.17 9.37
C TRP A 87 -8.33 -4.65 10.60
N ALA A 88 -8.97 -3.49 10.50
CA ALA A 88 -9.77 -2.97 11.61
C ALA A 88 -10.90 -3.93 12.00
N ALA A 89 -11.61 -4.50 11.02
CA ALA A 89 -12.66 -5.48 11.26
C ALA A 89 -12.13 -6.76 11.91
N GLU A 90 -10.93 -7.22 11.53
CA GLU A 90 -10.25 -8.37 12.16
C GLU A 90 -9.83 -8.10 13.60
N ASN A 91 -9.72 -6.83 14.01
CA ASN A 91 -9.32 -6.41 15.35
C ASN A 91 -10.48 -5.83 16.17
N ASP A 92 -11.73 -6.02 15.72
CA ASP A 92 -12.94 -5.47 16.35
C ASP A 92 -12.89 -3.93 16.54
N LEU A 93 -12.19 -3.24 15.63
CA LEU A 93 -12.06 -1.79 15.63
C LEU A 93 -13.13 -1.16 14.73
N GLU A 94 -13.88 -0.20 15.27
CA GLU A 94 -14.84 0.60 14.50
C GLU A 94 -14.11 1.72 13.73
N VAL A 95 -14.26 1.75 12.41
CA VAL A 95 -13.70 2.79 11.54
C VAL A 95 -14.76 3.86 11.27
N THR A 96 -14.54 5.07 11.78
CA THR A 96 -15.38 6.26 11.51
C THR A 96 -14.78 7.09 10.38
N ASP A 97 -15.61 7.57 9.45
CA ASP A 97 -15.23 8.43 8.30
C ASP A 97 -15.06 9.90 8.69
#